data_AF-A0A0Q9LXE0-F1
#
_entry.id   AF-A0A0Q9LXE0-F1
#
_cell.length_a   1.000
_cell.length_b   1.000
_cell.length_c   1.000
_cell.angle_alpha   90.00
_cell.angle_beta   90.00
_cell.angle_gamma   90.00
#
_symmetry.space_group_name_H-M   'P 1'
#
loop_
_entity.id
_entity.type
_entity.pdbx_description
1 polymer ?
#
loop_
_entity_poly.entity_id
_entity_poly.type
_entity_poly.pdbx_seq_one_letter_code
_entity_poly.pdbx_strand_id
1 'polypeptide(L)'
;MKIRIRKRYIITGIVFFSFIILSFLWYERSKIDIDTLNKNLLIKDIKFGMSEEEVIQQWGPGEYINGMGGHGRAYNEKKVRISFSNDADNDLNGKVGSLEFSNPDYSIFSIRIGMDRLDAINHIKSNTKFKTVKYSEDIFVCGEFSIALRGKDLIEEIQIWFKDKDMTDRNY
;
A
#
# COMPACT_ATOMS: atom_id res chain seq x y z
N MET A 1 -32.98 -42.88 20.09
CA MET A 1 -32.86 -41.67 20.95
C MET A 1 -33.07 -40.43 20.07
N LYS A 2 -34.20 -39.70 20.19
CA LYS A 2 -34.48 -38.49 19.37
C LYS A 2 -33.93 -37.25 20.09
N ILE A 3 -32.90 -36.62 19.54
CA ILE A 3 -32.33 -35.37 20.08
C ILE A 3 -33.32 -34.24 19.78
N ARG A 4 -34.05 -33.76 20.80
CA ARG A 4 -34.84 -32.52 20.71
C ARG A 4 -33.91 -31.34 20.97
N ILE A 5 -33.27 -30.83 19.92
CA ILE A 5 -32.57 -29.55 20.00
C ILE A 5 -33.63 -28.48 20.30
N ARG A 6 -33.48 -27.77 21.43
CA ARG A 6 -34.42 -26.70 21.79
C ARG A 6 -34.25 -25.56 20.79
N LYS A 7 -35.34 -25.12 20.14
CA LYS A 7 -35.36 -24.04 19.12
C LYS A 7 -34.55 -22.80 19.53
N ARG A 8 -34.44 -22.50 20.83
CA ARG A 8 -33.63 -21.40 21.39
C ARG A 8 -32.15 -21.50 21.03
N TYR A 9 -31.54 -22.69 21.05
CA TYR A 9 -30.12 -22.87 20.72
C TYR A 9 -29.83 -22.66 19.23
N ILE A 10 -30.80 -22.97 18.37
CA ILE A 10 -30.67 -22.75 16.91
C ILE A 10 -30.65 -21.25 16.63
N ILE A 11 -31.54 -20.48 17.24
CA ILE A 11 -31.59 -19.02 17.07
C ILE A 11 -30.31 -18.36 17.60
N THR A 12 -29.84 -18.75 18.79
CA THR A 12 -28.59 -18.21 19.35
C THR A 12 -27.39 -18.53 18.47
N GLY A 13 -27.32 -19.75 17.90
CA GLY A 13 -26.25 -20.13 16.97
C GLY A 13 -26.25 -19.29 15.69
N ILE A 14 -27.42 -19.02 15.10
CA ILE A 14 -27.54 -18.19 13.89
C ILE A 14 -27.09 -16.76 14.17
N VAL A 15 -27.50 -16.16 15.29
CA VAL A 15 -27.10 -14.78 15.66
C VAL A 15 -25.59 -14.70 15.86
N PHE A 16 -25.00 -15.65 16.58
CA PHE A 16 -23.55 -15.69 16.80
C PHE A 16 -22.78 -15.85 15.47
N PHE A 17 -23.22 -16.74 14.60
CA PHE A 17 -22.60 -16.93 13.29
C PHE A 17 -22.73 -15.69 12.39
N SER A 18 -23.90 -15.02 12.42
CA SER A 18 -24.09 -13.76 11.70
C SER A 18 -23.12 -12.66 12.19
N PHE A 19 -22.87 -12.59 13.50
CA PHE A 19 -21.93 -11.63 14.08
C PHE A 19 -20.48 -11.91 13.65
N ILE A 20 -20.09 -13.18 13.55
CA ILE A 20 -18.77 -13.58 13.03
C ILE A 20 -18.63 -13.16 11.55
N ILE A 21 -19.63 -13.45 10.71
CA ILE A 21 -19.61 -13.06 9.29
C ILE A 21 -19.53 -11.55 9.16
N LEU A 22 -20.35 -10.81 9.90
CA LEU A 22 -20.33 -9.34 9.90
C LEU A 22 -18.95 -8.80 10.31
N SER A 23 -18.36 -9.35 11.37
CA SER A 23 -17.02 -8.95 11.84
C SER A 23 -15.94 -9.24 10.79
N PHE A 24 -16.01 -10.39 10.12
CA PHE A 24 -15.07 -10.78 9.06
C PHE A 24 -15.21 -9.88 7.83
N LEU A 25 -16.44 -9.62 7.38
CA LEU A 25 -16.70 -8.69 6.28
C LEU A 25 -16.23 -7.26 6.60
N TRP A 26 -16.35 -6.84 7.86
CA TRP A 26 -15.83 -5.54 8.32
C TRP A 26 -14.30 -5.49 8.29
N TYR A 27 -13.65 -6.58 8.70
CA TYR A 27 -12.19 -6.70 8.69
C TYR A 27 -11.63 -6.61 7.26
N GLU A 28 -12.17 -7.38 6.30
CA GLU A 28 -11.69 -7.33 4.91
C GLU A 28 -11.92 -5.96 4.26
N ARG A 29 -13.07 -5.33 4.54
CA ARG A 29 -13.37 -3.98 4.04
C ARG A 29 -12.44 -2.90 4.59
N SER A 30 -11.67 -3.18 5.65
CA SER A 30 -10.74 -2.22 6.25
C SER A 30 -9.41 -2.07 5.52
N LYS A 31 -9.09 -2.98 4.59
CA LYS A 31 -7.87 -2.89 3.78
C LYS A 31 -8.05 -1.96 2.57
N ILE A 32 -6.93 -1.48 2.04
CA ILE A 32 -6.86 -0.79 0.75
C ILE A 32 -6.33 -1.81 -0.26
N ASP A 33 -7.06 -1.98 -1.36
CA ASP A 33 -6.60 -2.78 -2.49
C ASP A 33 -5.77 -1.93 -3.48
N ILE A 34 -5.09 -2.61 -4.40
CA ILE A 34 -4.23 -1.98 -5.41
C ILE A 34 -4.99 -1.00 -6.30
N ASP A 35 -6.26 -1.28 -6.60
CA ASP A 35 -7.13 -0.43 -7.42
C ASP A 35 -7.46 0.88 -6.72
N THR A 36 -7.78 0.82 -5.42
CA THR A 36 -8.03 2.00 -4.58
C THR A 36 -6.76 2.84 -4.46
N LEU A 37 -5.60 2.20 -4.27
CA LEU A 37 -4.32 2.91 -4.24
C LEU A 37 -4.07 3.61 -5.58
N ASN A 38 -4.17 2.89 -6.70
CA ASN A 38 -3.94 3.43 -8.05
C ASN A 38 -4.92 4.55 -8.43
N LYS A 39 -6.17 4.52 -7.96
CA LYS A 39 -7.15 5.62 -8.16
C LYS A 39 -6.76 6.91 -7.45
N ASN A 40 -6.00 6.80 -6.37
CA ASN A 40 -5.54 7.94 -5.57
C ASN A 40 -4.09 8.31 -5.85
N LEU A 41 -3.39 7.52 -6.67
CA LEU A 41 -2.04 7.75 -7.12
C LEU A 41 -2.06 8.57 -8.40
N LEU A 42 -1.39 9.72 -8.38
CA LEU A 42 -1.21 10.58 -9.53
C LEU A 42 0.29 10.64 -9.87
N ILE A 43 0.75 9.67 -10.67
CA ILE A 43 2.12 9.61 -11.20
C ILE A 43 2.05 9.31 -12.70
N LYS A 44 1.48 10.26 -13.46
CA LYS A 44 1.13 10.09 -14.88
C LYS A 44 0.47 8.72 -15.12
N ASP A 45 1.10 7.87 -15.93
CA ASP A 45 0.59 6.58 -16.36
C ASP A 45 1.10 5.39 -15.52
N ILE A 46 1.96 5.63 -14.52
CA ILE A 46 2.55 4.57 -13.68
C ILE A 46 1.59 4.16 -12.58
N LYS A 47 1.47 2.84 -12.39
CA LYS A 47 0.59 2.21 -11.42
C LYS A 47 1.31 1.07 -10.71
N PHE A 48 0.90 0.80 -9.48
CA PHE A 48 1.26 -0.45 -8.80
C PHE A 48 0.72 -1.64 -9.61
N GLY A 49 1.53 -2.70 -9.70
CA GLY A 49 1.18 -3.91 -10.45
C GLY A 49 1.50 -3.88 -11.95
N MET A 50 1.96 -2.75 -12.47
CA MET A 50 2.47 -2.64 -13.84
C MET A 50 3.78 -3.43 -13.99
N SER A 51 3.99 -4.12 -15.11
CA SER A 51 5.26 -4.83 -15.36
C SER A 51 6.40 -3.86 -15.66
N GLU A 52 7.65 -4.32 -15.51
CA GLU A 52 8.81 -3.52 -15.87
C GLU A 52 8.79 -3.12 -17.36
N GLU A 53 8.37 -4.02 -18.25
CA GLU A 53 8.27 -3.76 -19.68
C GLU A 53 7.26 -2.66 -20.00
N GLU A 54 6.10 -2.67 -19.34
CA GLU A 54 5.08 -1.63 -19.48
C GLU A 54 5.61 -0.26 -19.02
N VAL A 55 6.34 -0.23 -17.90
CA VAL A 55 7.00 0.99 -17.41
C VAL A 55 8.03 1.49 -18.44
N ILE A 56 8.86 0.61 -18.98
CA ILE A 56 9.88 0.97 -19.99
C ILE A 56 9.21 1.50 -21.26
N GLN A 57 8.12 0.87 -21.70
CA GLN A 57 7.38 1.30 -22.88
C GLN A 57 6.83 2.73 -22.71
N GLN A 58 6.36 3.09 -21.51
CA GLN A 58 5.77 4.40 -21.25
C GLN A 58 6.82 5.48 -20.98
N TRP A 59 7.85 5.16 -20.19
CA TRP A 59 8.75 6.16 -19.61
C TRP A 59 10.20 6.06 -20.10
N GLY A 60 10.51 5.07 -20.93
CA GLY A 60 11.85 4.71 -21.36
C GLY A 60 12.58 3.84 -20.34
N PRO A 61 13.83 3.45 -20.63
CA PRO A 61 14.58 2.53 -19.78
C PRO A 61 14.91 3.10 -18.40
N GLY A 62 15.14 4.41 -18.26
CA GLY A 62 15.65 4.96 -17.00
C GLY A 62 17.02 4.37 -16.61
N GLU A 63 17.52 4.77 -15.45
CA GLU A 63 18.78 4.26 -14.89
C GLU A 63 18.50 3.02 -14.03
N TYR A 64 19.13 1.89 -14.35
CA TYR A 64 18.95 0.65 -13.59
C TYR A 64 19.65 0.74 -12.23
N ILE A 65 18.94 0.35 -11.18
CA ILE A 65 19.42 0.30 -9.80
C ILE A 65 19.33 -1.15 -9.32
N ASN A 66 20.48 -1.71 -8.94
CA ASN A 66 20.53 -3.02 -8.32
C ASN A 66 20.08 -2.95 -6.86
N GLY A 67 19.21 -3.87 -6.44
CA GLY A 67 18.70 -3.96 -5.06
C GLY A 67 18.90 -5.36 -4.47
N MET A 68 18.78 -5.47 -3.14
CA MET A 68 18.70 -6.78 -2.49
C MET A 68 17.23 -7.21 -2.47
N GLY A 69 16.92 -8.37 -3.08
CA GLY A 69 15.54 -8.89 -3.19
C GLY A 69 14.72 -8.29 -4.34
N GLY A 70 15.34 -7.51 -5.21
CA GLY A 70 14.66 -6.84 -6.32
C GLY A 70 15.60 -5.94 -7.09
N HIS A 71 15.03 -5.08 -7.90
CA HIS A 71 15.76 -4.04 -8.62
C HIS A 71 14.88 -2.82 -8.83
N GLY A 72 15.42 -1.76 -9.41
CA GLY A 72 14.65 -0.56 -9.69
C GLY A 72 15.15 0.23 -10.87
N ARG A 73 14.40 1.27 -11.20
CA ARG A 73 14.72 2.25 -12.24
C ARG A 73 14.56 3.65 -11.68
N ALA A 74 15.59 4.48 -11.84
CA ALA A 74 15.53 5.91 -11.56
C ALA A 74 15.25 6.69 -12.85
N TYR A 75 14.29 7.60 -12.74
CA TYR A 75 13.91 8.54 -13.77
C TYR A 75 14.22 9.94 -13.27
N ASN A 76 15.49 10.34 -13.30
CA ASN A 76 16.00 11.57 -12.69
C ASN A 76 15.24 12.83 -13.16
N GLU A 77 14.95 12.94 -14.46
CA GLU A 77 14.14 14.05 -15.02
C GLU A 77 12.71 14.08 -14.47
N LYS A 78 12.14 12.91 -14.16
CA LYS A 78 10.79 12.79 -13.61
C LYS A 78 10.79 12.87 -12.09
N LYS A 79 11.97 12.82 -11.43
CA LYS A 79 12.16 12.72 -9.99
C LYS A 79 11.38 11.56 -9.36
N VAL A 80 11.50 10.38 -9.97
CA VAL A 80 10.85 9.14 -9.53
C VAL A 80 11.85 8.00 -9.53
N ARG A 81 11.80 7.17 -8.50
CA ARG A 81 12.38 5.84 -8.47
C ARG A 81 11.25 4.81 -8.37
N ILE A 82 11.34 3.79 -9.21
CA ILE A 82 10.40 2.67 -9.28
C ILE A 82 11.16 1.41 -8.88
N SER A 83 10.58 0.53 -8.07
CA SER A 83 11.21 -0.75 -7.72
C SER A 83 10.27 -1.92 -7.99
N PHE A 84 10.90 -3.02 -8.39
CA PHE A 84 10.30 -4.28 -8.78
C PHE A 84 10.83 -5.37 -7.84
N SER A 85 9.92 -6.18 -7.29
CA SER A 85 10.31 -7.35 -6.52
C SER A 85 10.80 -8.45 -7.45
N ASN A 86 11.86 -9.17 -7.06
CA ASN A 86 12.30 -10.40 -7.75
C ASN A 86 11.90 -11.66 -6.97
N ASP A 87 11.19 -11.52 -5.85
CA ASP A 87 10.74 -12.66 -5.06
C ASP A 87 9.54 -13.32 -5.72
N ALA A 88 9.69 -14.59 -6.09
CA ALA A 88 8.67 -15.39 -6.77
C ALA A 88 7.39 -15.56 -5.96
N ASP A 89 7.48 -15.47 -4.63
CA ASP A 89 6.36 -15.61 -3.73
C ASP A 89 5.68 -14.27 -3.40
N ASN A 90 6.21 -13.16 -3.91
CA ASN A 90 5.59 -11.84 -3.74
C ASN A 90 4.42 -11.65 -4.73
N ASP A 91 3.27 -11.18 -4.25
CA ASP A 91 2.10 -10.91 -5.11
C ASP A 91 2.40 -9.93 -6.26
N LEU A 92 3.42 -9.09 -6.13
CA LEU A 92 3.91 -8.14 -7.13
C LEU A 92 5.29 -8.51 -7.70
N ASN A 93 5.63 -9.79 -7.76
CA ASN A 93 6.84 -10.27 -8.43
C ASN A 93 6.93 -9.75 -9.88
N GLY A 94 8.07 -9.17 -10.25
CA GLY A 94 8.34 -8.57 -11.57
C GLY A 94 7.50 -7.34 -11.89
N LYS A 95 6.76 -6.79 -10.91
CA LYS A 95 5.84 -5.66 -11.09
C LYS A 95 6.21 -4.52 -10.16
N VAL A 96 5.68 -3.33 -10.47
CA VAL A 96 5.83 -2.13 -9.62
C VAL A 96 5.29 -2.43 -8.23
N GLY A 97 6.20 -2.61 -7.28
CA GLY A 97 5.93 -2.87 -5.87
C GLY A 97 6.35 -1.73 -4.96
N SER A 98 7.12 -0.77 -5.45
CA SER A 98 7.46 0.46 -4.71
C SER A 98 7.66 1.64 -5.65
N LEU A 99 7.25 2.82 -5.17
CA LEU A 99 7.40 4.12 -5.82
C LEU A 99 7.93 5.13 -4.82
N GLU A 100 8.94 5.89 -5.22
CA GLU A 100 9.52 7.00 -4.46
C GLU A 100 9.58 8.20 -5.38
N PHE A 101 9.04 9.34 -4.95
CA PHE A 101 9.00 10.54 -5.79
C PHE A 101 9.13 11.84 -5.01
N SER A 102 9.78 12.81 -5.64
CA SER A 102 9.96 14.20 -5.16
C SER A 102 9.52 15.23 -6.20
N ASN A 103 8.66 14.83 -7.14
CA ASN A 103 8.07 15.70 -8.14
C ASN A 103 6.79 16.39 -7.60
N PRO A 104 6.69 17.73 -7.62
CA PRO A 104 5.50 18.46 -7.15
C PRO A 104 4.22 18.25 -7.97
N ASP A 105 4.34 17.76 -9.21
CA ASP A 105 3.18 17.45 -10.05
C ASP A 105 2.49 16.14 -9.64
N TYR A 106 3.15 15.34 -8.80
CA TYR A 106 2.69 14.02 -8.40
C TYR A 106 2.08 14.03 -7.00
N SER A 107 1.18 13.07 -6.75
CA SER A 107 0.50 12.97 -5.46
C SER A 107 0.01 11.57 -5.15
N ILE A 108 -0.26 11.31 -3.88
CA ILE A 108 -1.00 10.14 -3.41
C ILE A 108 -2.02 10.57 -2.36
N PHE A 109 -3.29 10.17 -2.51
CA PHE A 109 -4.39 10.63 -1.64
C PHE A 109 -4.40 12.16 -1.46
N SER A 110 -4.21 12.90 -2.56
CA SER A 110 -4.10 14.37 -2.59
C SER A 110 -2.90 15.00 -1.86
N ILE A 111 -1.98 14.20 -1.32
CA ILE A 111 -0.76 14.67 -0.66
C ILE A 111 0.32 14.86 -1.71
N ARG A 112 0.97 16.03 -1.68
CA ARG A 112 1.92 16.51 -2.68
C ARG A 112 3.22 16.95 -2.05
N ILE A 113 4.28 16.97 -2.85
CA ILE A 113 5.55 17.58 -2.47
C ILE A 113 5.34 19.09 -2.26
N GLY A 114 5.95 19.62 -1.21
CA GLY A 114 5.83 21.02 -0.77
C GLY A 114 4.65 21.31 0.16
N MET A 115 3.78 20.34 0.45
CA MET A 115 2.74 20.47 1.47
C MET A 115 3.36 20.55 2.87
N ASP A 116 2.74 21.29 3.80
CA ASP A 116 3.11 21.25 5.21
C ASP A 116 3.02 19.80 5.74
N ARG A 117 4.07 19.37 6.46
CA ARG A 117 4.18 17.98 6.90
C ARG A 117 3.08 17.62 7.90
N LEU A 118 2.76 18.51 8.84
CA LEU A 118 1.73 18.23 9.85
C LEU A 118 0.34 18.13 9.19
N ASP A 119 0.05 19.01 8.23
CA ASP A 119 -1.19 18.97 7.46
C ASP A 119 -1.30 17.68 6.64
N ALA A 120 -0.22 17.24 5.98
CA ALA A 120 -0.18 15.97 5.26
C ALA A 120 -0.45 14.76 6.18
N ILE A 121 0.18 14.73 7.36
CA ILE A 121 -0.03 13.68 8.36
C ILE A 121 -1.49 13.65 8.83
N ASN A 122 -2.06 14.82 9.13
CA ASN A 122 -3.46 14.93 9.53
C ASN A 122 -4.40 14.51 8.39
N HIS A 123 -4.06 14.86 7.15
CA HIS A 123 -4.82 14.44 5.98
C HIS A 123 -4.87 12.92 5.84
N ILE A 124 -3.73 12.22 5.97
CA ILE A 124 -3.68 10.75 5.96
C ILE A 124 -4.58 10.18 7.05
N LYS A 125 -4.39 10.64 8.29
CA LYS A 125 -5.10 10.09 9.47
C LYS A 125 -6.62 10.28 9.39
N SER A 126 -7.06 11.41 8.84
CA SER A 126 -8.49 11.76 8.80
C SER A 126 -9.22 11.30 7.55
N ASN A 127 -8.54 11.22 6.40
CA ASN A 127 -9.20 10.97 5.10
C ASN A 127 -8.87 9.62 4.49
N THR A 128 -8.00 8.83 5.11
CA THR A 128 -7.61 7.51 4.61
C THR A 128 -7.75 6.43 5.67
N LYS A 129 -7.55 5.17 5.28
CA LYS A 129 -7.54 4.03 6.21
C LYS A 129 -6.16 3.73 6.79
N PHE A 130 -5.15 4.52 6.43
CA PHE A 130 -3.78 4.33 6.87
C PHE A 130 -3.61 4.73 8.34
N LYS A 131 -2.80 3.95 9.07
CA LYS A 131 -2.52 4.16 10.50
C LYS A 131 -1.02 4.34 10.71
N THR A 132 -0.64 5.21 11.64
CA THR A 132 0.76 5.38 12.03
C THR A 132 1.34 4.12 12.66
N VAL A 133 2.61 3.84 12.35
CA VAL A 133 3.37 2.76 13.02
C VAL A 133 3.80 3.23 14.41
N LYS A 134 3.80 2.34 15.40
CA LYS A 134 4.08 2.66 16.82
C LYS A 134 5.43 3.38 17.06
N TYR A 135 6.40 3.21 16.16
CA TYR A 135 7.76 3.74 16.29
C TYR A 135 8.14 4.71 15.17
N SER A 136 7.17 5.16 14.36
CA SER A 136 7.44 6.13 13.29
C SER A 136 6.19 6.97 13.02
N GLU A 137 6.31 8.28 13.22
CA GLU A 137 5.25 9.24 12.92
C GLU A 137 5.13 9.52 11.42
N ASP A 138 6.15 9.15 10.66
CA ASP A 138 6.25 9.38 9.22
C ASP A 138 5.79 8.21 8.37
N ILE A 139 5.64 7.02 8.98
CA ILE A 139 5.26 5.80 8.28
C ILE A 139 3.83 5.44 8.65
N PHE A 140 3.04 5.27 7.61
CA PHE A 140 1.64 4.92 7.68
C PHE A 140 1.39 3.59 6.97
N VAL A 141 0.59 2.72 7.57
CA VAL A 141 0.32 1.36 7.06
C VAL A 141 -1.17 1.11 6.89
N CYS A 142 -1.55 0.43 5.81
CA CYS A 142 -2.90 -0.07 5.57
C CYS A 142 -2.85 -1.39 4.78
N GLY A 143 -3.07 -2.52 5.46
CA GLY A 143 -2.95 -3.84 4.84
C GLY A 143 -1.49 -4.12 4.44
N GLU A 144 -1.25 -4.42 3.16
CA GLU A 144 0.10 -4.58 2.61
C GLU A 144 0.75 -3.26 2.17
N PHE A 145 0.02 -2.14 2.11
CA PHE A 145 0.62 -0.89 1.65
C PHE A 145 1.15 -0.05 2.80
N SER A 146 2.30 0.57 2.56
CA SER A 146 2.91 1.55 3.45
C SER A 146 3.22 2.84 2.69
N ILE A 147 3.07 3.97 3.37
CA ILE A 147 3.43 5.30 2.87
C ILE A 147 4.39 5.91 3.89
N ALA A 148 5.53 6.42 3.43
CA ALA A 148 6.42 7.27 4.21
C ALA A 148 6.41 8.69 3.64
N LEU A 149 6.25 9.66 4.54
CA LEU A 149 6.38 11.08 4.25
C LEU A 149 7.75 11.56 4.74
N ARG A 150 8.59 12.09 3.85
CA ARG A 150 9.94 12.57 4.18
C ARG A 150 10.04 14.08 4.00
N GLY A 151 10.89 14.70 4.82
CA GLY A 151 11.07 16.15 4.90
C GLY A 151 10.88 16.63 6.33
N LYS A 152 11.25 17.89 6.59
CA LYS A 152 11.20 18.47 7.94
C LYS A 152 9.89 19.24 8.19
N ASP A 153 9.78 20.41 7.58
CA ASP A 153 8.60 21.28 7.71
C ASP A 153 7.65 21.07 6.53
N LEU A 154 8.21 20.84 5.33
CA LEU A 154 7.48 20.51 4.12
C LEU A 154 7.78 19.07 3.68
N ILE A 155 6.86 18.47 2.93
CA ILE A 155 7.08 17.19 2.27
C ILE A 155 8.08 17.38 1.12
N GLU A 156 9.21 16.68 1.19
CA GLU A 156 10.27 16.71 0.17
C GLU A 156 10.23 15.46 -0.71
N GLU A 157 9.76 14.35 -0.15
CA GLU A 157 9.68 13.06 -0.82
C GLU A 157 8.55 12.22 -0.23
N ILE A 158 7.90 11.43 -1.09
CA ILE A 158 6.90 10.45 -0.73
C ILE A 158 7.38 9.09 -1.21
N GLN A 159 7.38 8.11 -0.30
CA GLN A 159 7.68 6.71 -0.62
C GLN A 159 6.44 5.86 -0.35
N ILE A 160 6.10 4.98 -1.28
CA ILE A 160 4.97 4.06 -1.18
C ILE A 160 5.50 2.68 -1.54
N TRP A 161 5.23 1.67 -0.71
CA TRP A 161 5.64 0.31 -1.02
C TRP A 161 4.60 -0.71 -0.59
N PHE A 162 4.56 -1.81 -1.35
CA PHE A 162 3.85 -3.02 -1.02
C PHE A 162 4.76 -3.90 -0.16
N LYS A 163 4.25 -4.31 1.00
CA LYS A 163 4.87 -5.24 1.92
C LYS A 163 3.99 -6.48 1.97
N ASP A 164 4.46 -7.52 1.29
CA ASP A 164 3.84 -8.83 1.37
C ASP A 164 3.93 -9.37 2.81
N LYS A 165 2.80 -9.82 3.35
CA LYS A 165 2.73 -10.34 4.72
C LYS A 165 3.45 -11.67 4.84
N ASP A 166 3.43 -12.48 3.79
CA ASP A 166 3.96 -13.85 3.81
C ASP A 166 5.49 -13.88 3.87
N MET A 167 6.13 -12.73 3.61
CA MET A 167 7.57 -12.55 3.77
C MET A 167 7.99 -12.19 5.20
N THR A 168 7.07 -11.77 6.07
CA THR A 168 7.42 -11.30 7.43
C THR A 168 7.80 -12.44 8.37
N ASP A 169 7.35 -13.67 8.07
CA ASP A 169 7.56 -14.86 8.90
C ASP A 169 8.69 -15.77 8.38
N ARG A 170 9.41 -15.37 7.32
CA ARG A 170 10.53 -16.14 6.78
C ARG A 170 11.80 -15.88 7.58
N ASN A 171 12.31 -16.92 8.24
CA ASN A 171 13.68 -16.93 8.77
C ASN A 171 14.64 -17.25 7.62
N TYR A 172 15.48 -16.30 7.24
CA TYR A 172 16.61 -16.51 6.32
C TYR A 172 17.86 -16.94 7.10
#